data_AF-A0A7S4KQQ3-F1
#
_entry.id   AF-A0A7S4KQQ3-F1
#
_cell.length_a   1.000
_cell.length_b   1.000
_cell.length_c   1.000
_cell.angle_alpha   90.00
_cell.angle_beta   90.00
_cell.angle_gamma   90.00
#
_symmetry.space_group_name_H-M   'P 1'
#
loop_
_entity.id
_entity.type
_entity.pdbx_description
1 polymer ?
#
loop_
_entity_poly.entity_id
_entity_poly.type
_entity_poly.pdbx_seq_one_letter_code
_entity_poly.pdbx_strand_id
1 'polypeptide(L)'
;MRLIGTACASAWLLVALALLRLAGSDGSTCEERWIDGTPATATLVMVRHGQSIWNQDNRFTSWVDVPLSDQGLKDAHKAGKLCRENNLKFDVAFTSVLQRAVKTCYIVLEELNQLWIPTDCRWRLNERHDGALTGLNKKVAALDFGRERVQKFRRGYSYPPPLLNKSHPCWPGHDTKYASILC
;
A
#
# COMPACT_ATOMS: atom_id res chain seq x y z
N MET A 1 -3.07 -18.48 0.21
CA MET A 1 -2.34 -17.26 -0.19
C MET A 1 -1.77 -17.46 -1.59
N ARG A 2 -2.46 -16.98 -2.64
CA ARG A 2 -1.88 -16.94 -4.00
C ARG A 2 -1.16 -15.61 -4.16
N LEU A 3 0.17 -15.64 -4.10
CA LEU A 3 1.01 -14.49 -4.46
C LEU A 3 1.04 -14.39 -5.98
N ILE A 4 0.30 -13.43 -6.53
CA ILE A 4 0.39 -13.08 -7.95
C ILE A 4 1.19 -11.76 -8.01
N GLY A 5 2.50 -11.84 -8.26
CA GLY A 5 3.36 -10.67 -8.26
C GLY A 5 4.57 -10.81 -9.18
N THR A 6 4.80 -9.80 -10.02
CA THR A 6 6.07 -9.60 -10.73
C THR A 6 7.11 -9.05 -9.75
N ALA A 7 8.22 -9.78 -9.61
CA ALA A 7 9.33 -9.40 -8.76
C ALA A 7 10.01 -8.11 -9.27
N CYS A 8 9.78 -6.98 -8.60
CA CYS A 8 10.70 -5.86 -8.63
C CYS A 8 11.32 -5.71 -7.23
N ALA A 9 12.60 -6.03 -7.12
CA ALA A 9 13.38 -6.03 -5.90
C ALA A 9 13.64 -4.60 -5.40
N SER A 10 12.72 -4.05 -4.61
CA SER A 10 13.10 -3.05 -3.60
C SER A 10 12.17 -3.13 -2.41
N ALA A 11 12.77 -3.37 -1.25
CA ALA A 11 12.13 -3.79 -0.03
C ALA A 11 11.10 -2.80 0.55
N TRP A 12 10.29 -3.35 1.46
CA TRP A 12 9.35 -2.77 2.42
C TRP A 12 7.89 -2.70 1.97
N LEU A 13 7.08 -3.39 2.78
CA LEU A 13 5.68 -3.75 2.62
C LEU A 13 4.84 -2.51 2.35
N LEU A 14 3.94 -2.53 1.36
CA LEU A 14 2.55 -2.19 1.60
C LEU A 14 1.62 -2.45 0.44
N VAL A 15 0.39 -2.74 0.81
CA VAL A 15 -0.55 -3.59 0.12
C VAL A 15 -1.89 -2.86 0.10
N ALA A 16 -2.42 -2.56 -1.08
CA ALA A 16 -3.86 -2.46 -1.28
C ALA A 16 -4.42 -3.86 -1.04
N LEU A 17 -5.24 -3.97 0.01
CA LEU A 17 -5.82 -5.22 0.44
C LEU A 17 -7.22 -5.28 -0.18
N ALA A 18 -7.46 -6.25 -1.05
CA ALA A 18 -8.79 -6.49 -1.56
C ALA A 18 -9.22 -7.90 -1.10
N LEU A 19 -10.33 -7.95 -0.37
CA LEU A 19 -10.94 -9.23 0.01
C LEU A 19 -11.78 -9.72 -1.17
N LEU A 20 -11.55 -10.97 -1.54
CA LEU A 20 -12.23 -11.69 -2.58
C LEU A 20 -13.19 -12.68 -1.91
N ARG A 21 -14.49 -12.48 -2.15
CA ARG A 21 -15.64 -13.37 -1.98
C ARG A 21 -15.52 -14.42 -0.87
N LEU A 22 -16.35 -14.26 0.16
CA LEU A 22 -16.76 -15.39 1.00
C LEU A 22 -17.60 -16.31 0.11
N ALA A 23 -17.09 -17.51 -0.18
CA ALA A 23 -17.81 -18.47 -1.00
C ALA A 23 -19.04 -19.00 -0.24
N GLY A 24 -20.20 -18.39 -0.51
CA GLY A 24 -21.51 -19.04 -0.47
C GLY A 24 -22.05 -19.15 -1.89
N SER A 25 -22.46 -20.34 -2.31
CA SER A 25 -22.96 -20.62 -3.66
C SER A 25 -24.33 -20.03 -3.98
N ASP A 26 -24.97 -19.35 -3.04
CA ASP A 26 -26.41 -19.02 -3.09
C ASP A 26 -26.76 -17.54 -2.85
N GLY A 27 -25.77 -16.66 -2.67
CA GLY A 27 -26.04 -15.23 -2.45
C GLY A 27 -26.57 -14.88 -1.05
N SER A 28 -26.41 -15.78 -0.07
CA SER A 28 -26.71 -15.51 1.33
C SER A 28 -25.67 -14.58 1.97
N THR A 29 -26.14 -13.65 2.80
CA THR A 29 -25.33 -12.64 3.51
C THR A 29 -24.49 -13.26 4.63
N CYS A 30 -23.49 -12.48 5.05
CA CYS A 30 -22.37 -12.77 5.95
C CYS A 30 -22.66 -13.34 7.37
N GLU A 31 -23.86 -13.80 7.67
CA GLU A 31 -24.23 -14.28 9.02
C GLU A 31 -24.11 -15.79 9.21
N GLU A 32 -23.97 -16.58 8.15
CA GLU A 32 -23.91 -18.05 8.28
C GLU A 32 -22.45 -18.53 8.28
N ARG A 33 -21.85 -18.63 9.47
CA ARG A 33 -20.47 -19.10 9.69
C ARG A 33 -20.22 -20.56 9.31
N TRP A 34 -21.23 -21.28 8.83
CA TRP A 34 -21.15 -22.67 8.41
C TRP A 34 -22.23 -22.94 7.34
N ILE A 35 -21.87 -22.84 6.06
CA ILE A 35 -22.71 -23.42 5.00
C ILE A 35 -22.38 -24.92 5.01
N ASP A 36 -23.37 -25.76 5.33
CA ASP A 36 -23.31 -27.23 5.30
C ASP A 36 -22.14 -27.88 6.09
N GLY A 37 -21.67 -27.25 7.16
CA GLY A 37 -20.57 -27.79 7.98
C GLY A 37 -19.16 -27.63 7.39
N THR A 38 -19.02 -26.89 6.29
CA THR A 38 -17.72 -26.51 5.72
C THR A 38 -17.28 -25.10 6.14
N PRO A 39 -15.99 -24.87 6.46
CA PRO A 39 -15.50 -23.54 6.80
C PRO A 39 -15.61 -22.63 5.58
N ALA A 40 -16.27 -21.48 5.74
CA ALA A 40 -16.27 -20.44 4.71
C ALA A 40 -14.82 -20.03 4.40
N THR A 41 -14.42 -20.19 3.14
CA THR A 41 -13.09 -19.77 2.67
C THR A 41 -13.19 -18.40 2.02
N ALA A 42 -12.27 -17.52 2.41
CA ALA A 42 -12.08 -16.20 1.80
C ALA A 42 -10.73 -16.17 1.08
N THR A 43 -10.66 -15.48 -0.05
CA THR A 43 -9.38 -15.22 -0.71
C THR A 43 -8.94 -13.79 -0.43
N LEU A 44 -7.69 -13.63 0.01
CA LEU A 44 -7.09 -12.32 0.24
C LEU A 44 -6.14 -11.99 -0.91
N VAL A 45 -6.38 -10.86 -1.58
CA VAL A 45 -5.50 -10.35 -2.63
C VAL A 45 -4.76 -9.13 -2.12
N MET A 46 -3.44 -9.15 -2.28
CA MET A 46 -2.54 -8.11 -1.81
C MET A 46 -1.80 -7.49 -2.99
N VAL A 47 -2.01 -6.20 -3.26
CA VAL A 47 -1.37 -5.50 -4.38
C VAL A 47 -0.50 -4.37 -3.86
N ARG A 48 0.80 -4.36 -4.19
CA ARG A 48 1.68 -3.23 -3.90
C ARG A 48 1.58 -2.17 -4.98
N HIS A 49 1.61 -0.90 -4.61
CA HIS A 49 1.63 0.19 -5.59
C HIS A 49 2.88 0.13 -6.48
N GLY A 50 2.77 0.65 -7.70
CA GLY A 50 3.88 0.76 -8.65
C GLY A 50 4.93 1.81 -8.24
N GLN A 51 5.88 2.08 -9.12
CA GLN A 51 6.91 3.11 -8.87
C GLN A 51 6.30 4.50 -8.64
N SER A 52 6.76 5.21 -7.60
CA SER A 52 6.47 6.65 -7.41
C SER A 52 7.59 7.54 -7.94
N ILE A 53 7.29 8.83 -8.14
CA ILE A 53 8.30 9.82 -8.56
C ILE A 53 9.52 9.85 -7.62
N TRP A 54 9.33 9.69 -6.31
CA TRP A 54 10.44 9.68 -5.35
C TRP A 54 11.18 8.34 -5.31
N ASN A 55 10.54 7.25 -5.72
CA ASN A 55 11.27 6.00 -5.92
C ASN A 55 12.23 6.12 -7.12
N GLN A 56 11.77 6.76 -8.20
CA GLN A 56 12.59 7.09 -9.36
C GLN A 56 13.76 8.01 -8.99
N ASP A 57 13.52 9.03 -8.17
CA ASP A 57 14.56 9.95 -7.67
C ASP A 57 15.46 9.36 -6.57
N ASN A 58 15.23 8.10 -6.19
CA ASN A 58 15.93 7.42 -5.12
C ASN A 58 15.89 8.16 -3.77
N ARG A 59 14.73 8.71 -3.40
CA ARG A 59 14.46 9.37 -2.12
C ARG A 59 13.70 8.45 -1.16
N PHE A 60 13.75 8.75 0.14
CA PHE A 60 12.87 8.13 1.14
C PHE A 60 11.50 8.81 1.13
N THR A 61 10.47 8.06 0.77
CA THR A 61 9.11 8.59 0.59
C THR A 61 8.33 8.71 1.88
N SER A 62 8.40 7.72 2.78
CA SER A 62 7.61 7.74 4.02
C SER A 62 6.12 8.02 3.75
N TRP A 63 5.48 8.81 4.60
CA TRP A 63 4.09 9.27 4.47
C TRP A 63 3.93 10.49 3.55
N VAL A 64 4.98 10.93 2.84
CA VAL A 64 4.85 12.03 1.90
C VAL A 64 3.97 11.58 0.74
N ASP A 65 3.00 12.43 0.41
CA ASP A 65 1.95 12.10 -0.54
C ASP A 65 2.37 12.37 -1.98
N VAL A 66 3.29 11.56 -2.49
CA VAL A 66 3.80 11.69 -3.87
C VAL A 66 3.01 10.83 -4.86
N PRO A 67 2.88 11.27 -6.13
CA PRO A 67 2.19 10.52 -7.16
C PRO A 67 3.01 9.31 -7.66
N LEU A 68 2.32 8.41 -8.36
CA LEU A 68 2.95 7.39 -9.20
C LEU A 68 3.74 8.05 -10.34
N SER A 69 4.83 7.41 -10.79
CA SER A 69 5.46 7.76 -12.07
C SER A 69 4.66 7.15 -13.23
N ASP A 70 4.99 7.52 -14.47
CA ASP A 70 4.40 6.90 -15.66
C ASP A 70 4.59 5.38 -15.69
N GLN A 71 5.72 4.90 -15.18
CA GLN A 71 5.97 3.46 -15.01
C GLN A 71 5.04 2.88 -13.94
N GLY A 72 4.86 3.55 -12.80
CA GLY A 72 3.96 3.10 -11.76
C GLY A 72 2.50 3.02 -12.19
N LEU A 73 2.06 3.91 -13.08
CA LEU A 73 0.73 3.83 -13.71
C LEU A 73 0.61 2.58 -14.59
N LYS A 74 1.62 2.31 -15.44
CA LYS A 74 1.67 1.08 -16.26
C LYS A 74 1.65 -0.19 -15.41
N ASP A 75 2.37 -0.19 -14.29
CA ASP A 75 2.40 -1.32 -13.34
C ASP A 75 1.00 -1.57 -12.74
N ALA A 76 0.27 -0.51 -12.40
CA ALA A 76 -1.10 -0.63 -11.86
C ALA A 76 -2.08 -1.21 -12.89
N HIS A 77 -2.04 -0.73 -14.16
CA HIS A 77 -2.85 -1.31 -15.24
C HIS A 77 -2.50 -2.78 -15.48
N LYS A 78 -1.21 -3.14 -15.42
CA LYS A 78 -0.77 -4.54 -15.55
C LYS A 78 -1.34 -5.41 -14.42
N ALA A 79 -1.32 -4.91 -13.19
CA ALA A 79 -1.93 -5.62 -12.05
C ALA A 79 -3.43 -5.81 -12.24
N GLY A 80 -4.16 -4.78 -12.70
CA GLY A 80 -5.60 -4.88 -12.97
C GLY A 80 -5.93 -5.88 -14.08
N LYS A 81 -5.17 -5.86 -15.19
CA LYS A 81 -5.29 -6.86 -16.28
C LYS A 81 -5.07 -8.28 -15.79
N LEU A 82 -4.04 -8.49 -14.96
CA LEU A 82 -3.75 -9.80 -14.39
C LEU A 82 -4.87 -10.28 -13.45
N CYS A 83 -5.48 -9.38 -12.67
CA CYS A 83 -6.66 -9.71 -11.87
C CYS A 83 -7.83 -10.14 -12.76
N ARG A 84 -8.06 -9.42 -13.87
CA ARG A 84 -9.12 -9.72 -14.84
C ARG A 84 -8.91 -11.09 -15.51
N GLU A 85 -7.69 -11.36 -15.97
CA GLU A 85 -7.29 -12.64 -16.59
C GLU A 85 -7.50 -13.84 -15.65
N ASN A 86 -7.33 -13.62 -14.33
CA ASN A 86 -7.57 -14.62 -13.31
C ASN A 86 -9.03 -14.65 -12.80
N ASN A 87 -9.93 -13.92 -13.44
CA ASN A 87 -11.36 -13.83 -13.08
C ASN A 87 -11.58 -13.44 -11.61
N LEU A 88 -10.72 -12.57 -11.06
CA LEU A 88 -10.87 -12.09 -9.70
C LEU A 88 -12.03 -11.08 -9.62
N LYS A 89 -12.82 -11.17 -8.55
CA LYS A 89 -13.91 -10.24 -8.22
C LYS A 89 -13.81 -9.83 -6.75
N PHE A 90 -13.88 -8.54 -6.49
CA PHE A 90 -13.78 -7.99 -5.14
C PHE A 90 -15.13 -7.52 -4.61
N ASP A 91 -15.41 -7.77 -3.34
CA ASP A 91 -16.60 -7.25 -2.66
C ASP A 91 -16.29 -5.95 -1.90
N VAL A 92 -15.03 -5.80 -1.47
CA VAL A 92 -14.53 -4.64 -0.75
C VAL A 92 -13.05 -4.43 -1.04
N ALA A 93 -12.63 -3.17 -1.13
CA ALA A 93 -11.24 -2.77 -1.24
C ALA A 93 -10.81 -1.95 -0.02
N PHE A 94 -9.54 -2.10 0.38
CA PHE A 94 -8.89 -1.29 1.39
C PHE A 94 -7.60 -0.71 0.83
N THR A 95 -7.34 0.54 1.15
CA THR A 95 -6.11 1.23 0.74
C THR A 95 -5.63 2.17 1.84
N SER A 96 -4.39 2.64 1.67
CA SER A 96 -3.83 3.70 2.51
C SER A 96 -4.47 5.06 2.21
N VAL A 97 -4.15 6.10 2.99
CA VAL A 97 -4.55 7.48 2.65
C VAL A 97 -3.56 8.19 1.71
N LEU A 98 -2.59 7.45 1.14
CA LEU A 98 -1.56 7.97 0.24
C LEU A 98 -1.98 7.78 -1.23
N GLN A 99 -1.91 8.87 -2.01
CA GLN A 99 -2.42 8.96 -3.37
C GLN A 99 -1.89 7.86 -4.29
N ARG A 100 -0.66 7.40 -4.09
CA ARG A 100 -0.05 6.34 -4.90
C ARG A 100 -0.75 4.99 -4.74
N ALA A 101 -1.14 4.62 -3.52
CA ALA A 101 -1.87 3.38 -3.28
C ALA A 101 -3.35 3.53 -3.63
N VAL A 102 -3.94 4.70 -3.37
CA VAL A 102 -5.30 5.02 -3.80
C VAL A 102 -5.41 4.89 -5.32
N LYS A 103 -4.57 5.60 -6.09
CA LYS A 103 -4.56 5.51 -7.56
C LYS A 103 -4.36 4.09 -8.07
N THR A 104 -3.42 3.32 -7.51
CA THR A 104 -3.26 1.91 -7.89
C THR A 104 -4.53 1.10 -7.66
N CYS A 105 -5.19 1.26 -6.50
CA CYS A 105 -6.42 0.57 -6.18
C CYS A 105 -7.53 0.90 -7.18
N TYR A 106 -7.76 2.19 -7.45
CA TYR A 106 -8.80 2.62 -8.40
C TYR A 106 -8.52 2.15 -9.83
N ILE A 107 -7.26 2.18 -10.30
CA ILE A 107 -6.89 1.64 -11.62
C ILE A 107 -7.19 0.13 -11.71
N VAL A 108 -6.88 -0.63 -10.66
CA VAL A 108 -7.19 -2.07 -10.61
C VAL A 108 -8.70 -2.30 -10.65
N LEU A 109 -9.49 -1.52 -9.90
CA LEU A 109 -10.95 -1.63 -9.90
C LEU A 109 -11.57 -1.19 -11.23
N GLU A 110 -11.03 -0.16 -11.87
CA GLU A 110 -11.43 0.27 -13.22
C GLU A 110 -11.20 -0.84 -14.24
N GLU A 111 -10.02 -1.48 -14.22
CA GLU A 111 -9.76 -2.64 -15.08
C GLU A 111 -10.78 -3.78 -14.79
N LEU A 112 -11.20 -3.98 -13.56
CA LEU A 112 -12.20 -5.00 -13.24
C LEU A 112 -13.65 -4.57 -13.49
N ASN A 113 -13.90 -3.33 -13.91
CA ASN A 113 -15.24 -2.72 -13.98
C ASN A 113 -15.98 -2.77 -12.62
N GLN A 114 -15.24 -2.55 -11.53
CA GLN A 114 -15.72 -2.63 -10.14
C GLN A 114 -15.53 -1.33 -9.36
N LEU A 115 -15.58 -0.16 -10.02
CA LEU A 115 -15.43 1.15 -9.36
C LEU A 115 -16.51 1.45 -8.30
N TRP A 116 -17.62 0.73 -8.32
CA TRP A 116 -18.76 0.93 -7.43
C TRP A 116 -18.61 0.24 -6.05
N ILE A 117 -17.61 -0.63 -5.88
CA ILE A 117 -17.49 -1.39 -4.62
C ILE A 117 -17.04 -0.49 -3.47
N PRO A 118 -17.43 -0.80 -2.22
CA PRO A 118 -16.94 -0.08 -1.05
C PRO A 118 -15.40 -0.09 -1.00
N THR A 119 -14.81 1.10 -0.87
CA THR A 119 -13.37 1.29 -0.73
C THR A 119 -13.07 2.08 0.54
N ASP A 120 -12.39 1.46 1.50
CA ASP A 120 -12.03 2.09 2.78
C ASP A 120 -10.56 2.52 2.80
N CYS A 121 -10.32 3.81 3.04
CA CYS A 121 -9.00 4.42 3.10
C CYS A 121 -8.56 4.59 4.56
N ARG A 122 -7.49 3.90 4.99
CA ARG A 122 -7.02 3.91 6.39
C ARG A 122 -5.55 4.26 6.50
N TRP A 123 -5.22 5.19 7.40
CA TRP A 123 -3.83 5.55 7.71
C TRP A 123 -3.00 4.38 8.25
N ARG A 124 -3.64 3.39 8.87
CA ARG A 124 -2.99 2.17 9.37
C ARG A 124 -2.38 1.31 8.25
N LEU A 125 -2.80 1.56 7.01
CA LEU A 125 -2.25 0.95 5.80
C LEU A 125 -1.22 1.87 5.09
N ASN A 126 -0.80 2.98 5.72
CA ASN A 126 0.25 3.83 5.17
C ASN A 126 1.62 3.17 5.24
N GLU A 127 2.52 3.62 4.35
CA GLU A 127 3.94 3.22 4.30
C GLU A 127 4.59 3.23 5.68
N ARG A 128 5.66 2.46 5.89
CA ARG A 128 6.45 2.67 7.11
C ARG A 128 6.93 4.13 7.17
N HIS A 129 6.77 4.78 8.32
CA HIS A 129 7.25 6.14 8.49
C HIS A 129 8.79 6.14 8.64
N ASP A 130 9.50 6.76 7.69
CA ASP A 130 10.97 6.78 7.67
C ASP A 130 11.59 7.90 8.52
N GLY A 131 10.79 8.61 9.32
CA GLY A 131 11.28 9.59 10.30
C GLY A 131 12.06 10.71 9.64
N ALA A 132 13.19 11.09 10.23
CA ALA A 132 14.10 12.12 9.71
C ALA A 132 14.76 11.77 8.37
N LEU A 133 14.64 10.52 7.89
CA LEU A 133 15.14 10.16 6.55
C LEU A 133 14.22 10.67 5.43
N THR A 134 12.96 11.00 5.76
CA THR A 134 11.94 11.43 4.81
C THR A 134 12.44 12.59 3.94
N GLY A 135 12.36 12.45 2.61
CA GLY A 135 12.79 13.45 1.64
C GLY A 135 14.25 13.38 1.23
N LEU A 136 15.11 12.74 2.02
CA LEU A 136 16.53 12.60 1.71
C LEU A 136 16.74 11.63 0.55
N ASN A 137 17.74 11.94 -0.29
CA ASN A 137 18.26 10.95 -1.23
C ASN A 137 18.94 9.82 -0.46
N LYS A 138 18.71 8.56 -0.84
CA LYS A 138 19.27 7.41 -0.11
C LYS A 138 20.80 7.39 -0.10
N LYS A 139 21.44 7.95 -1.13
CA LYS A 139 22.92 8.09 -1.17
C LYS A 139 23.40 9.12 -0.16
N VAL A 140 22.72 10.26 -0.08
CA VAL A 140 23.02 11.34 0.88
C VAL A 140 22.84 10.83 2.31
N ALA A 141 21.70 10.19 2.61
CA ALA A 141 21.46 9.60 3.93
C ALA A 141 22.53 8.57 4.33
N ALA A 142 23.04 7.78 3.37
CA ALA A 142 24.10 6.81 3.64
C ALA A 142 25.45 7.46 3.96
N LEU A 143 25.71 8.68 3.47
CA LEU A 143 26.86 9.48 3.83
C LEU A 143 26.67 10.12 5.21
N ASP A 144 25.51 10.74 5.46
CA ASP A 144 25.24 11.51 6.68
C ASP A 144 25.08 10.60 7.92
N PHE A 145 24.35 9.49 7.78
CA PHE A 145 24.01 8.61 8.91
C PHE A 145 24.86 7.33 8.95
N GLY A 146 25.66 7.08 7.90
CA GLY A 146 26.44 5.86 7.72
C GLY A 146 25.64 4.72 7.10
N ARG A 147 26.26 4.00 6.15
CA ARG A 147 25.64 2.91 5.37
C ARG A 147 25.02 1.82 6.23
N GLU A 148 25.75 1.32 7.23
CA GLU A 148 25.25 0.23 8.09
C GLU A 148 24.04 0.67 8.91
N ARG A 149 24.06 1.90 9.42
CA ARG A 149 22.96 2.45 10.21
C ARG A 149 21.71 2.65 9.34
N VAL A 150 21.88 3.22 8.15
CA VAL A 150 20.80 3.34 7.16
C VAL A 150 20.26 1.97 6.76
N GLN A 151 21.12 0.97 6.61
CA GLN A 151 20.69 -0.40 6.33
C GLN A 151 19.89 -0.99 7.49
N LYS A 152 20.28 -0.74 8.75
CA LYS A 152 19.51 -1.13 9.94
C LYS A 152 18.18 -0.39 10.02
N PHE A 153 18.12 0.92 9.76
CA PHE A 153 16.86 1.67 9.69
C PHE A 153 15.93 1.12 8.59
N ARG A 154 16.51 0.68 7.47
CA ARG A 154 15.74 0.11 6.37
C ARG A 154 15.27 -1.29 6.70
N ARG A 155 16.15 -2.16 7.19
CA ARG A 155 15.92 -3.61 7.28
C ARG A 155 15.69 -4.18 8.66
N GLY A 156 15.98 -3.44 9.70
CA GLY A 156 15.77 -3.84 11.08
C GLY A 156 14.29 -3.79 11.43
N TYR A 157 13.86 -4.78 12.22
CA TYR A 157 12.51 -4.84 12.76
C TYR A 157 12.31 -3.85 13.92
N SER A 158 13.26 -3.83 14.88
CA SER A 158 13.17 -3.03 16.11
C SER A 158 14.11 -1.81 16.12
N TYR A 159 14.60 -1.37 14.96
CA TYR A 159 15.55 -0.26 14.87
C TYR A 159 14.96 0.89 14.04
N PRO A 160 14.16 1.78 14.66
CA PRO A 160 13.50 2.86 13.94
C PRO A 160 14.50 3.94 13.50
N PRO A 161 14.22 4.67 12.41
CA PRO A 161 14.98 5.85 12.05
C PRO A 161 14.80 6.96 13.10
N PRO A 162 15.67 7.99 13.12
CA PRO A 162 15.52 9.13 14.01
C PRO A 162 14.17 9.81 13.82
N LEU A 163 13.63 10.39 14.89
CA LEU A 163 12.33 11.07 14.86
C LEU A 163 12.37 12.29 13.93
N LEU A 164 11.27 12.51 13.21
CA LEU A 164 11.09 13.70 12.39
C LEU A 164 10.70 14.88 13.28
N ASN A 165 11.34 16.04 13.10
CA ASN A 165 11.00 17.26 13.82
C ASN A 165 9.59 17.74 13.40
N LYS A 166 8.76 18.20 14.34
CA LYS A 166 7.42 18.76 14.08
C LYS A 166 7.46 19.98 13.16
N SER A 167 8.52 20.78 13.21
CA SER A 167 8.71 21.94 12.32
C SER A 167 9.06 21.53 10.88
N HIS A 168 9.34 20.26 10.62
CA HIS A 168 9.71 19.79 9.30
C HIS A 168 8.51 19.89 8.33
N PRO A 169 8.68 20.36 7.09
CA PRO A 169 7.57 20.52 6.13
C PRO A 169 6.75 19.25 5.92
N CYS A 170 7.42 18.09 5.91
CA CYS A 170 6.79 16.78 5.74
C CYS A 170 6.25 16.14 7.03
N TRP A 171 6.17 16.85 8.16
CA TRP A 171 5.58 16.30 9.38
C TRP A 171 4.08 16.02 9.17
N PRO A 172 3.58 14.78 9.42
CA PRO A 172 2.18 14.44 9.16
C PRO A 172 1.15 15.30 9.91
N GLY A 173 1.51 15.93 11.03
CA GLY A 173 0.60 16.80 11.76
C GLY A 173 0.26 18.12 11.04
N HIS A 174 0.98 18.46 9.96
CA HIS A 174 0.60 19.57 9.08
C HIS A 174 -0.45 19.18 8.02
N ASP A 175 -0.74 17.89 7.87
CA ASP A 175 -1.66 17.37 6.86
C ASP A 175 -3.01 17.01 7.50
N THR A 176 -4.08 17.62 6.98
CA THR A 176 -5.44 17.48 7.51
C THR A 176 -5.95 16.04 7.49
N LYS A 177 -5.39 15.17 6.63
CA LYS A 177 -5.71 13.73 6.60
C LYS A 177 -5.43 13.03 7.93
N TYR A 178 -4.58 13.61 8.78
CA TYR A 178 -4.20 13.03 10.07
C TYR A 178 -4.74 13.80 11.28
N ALA A 179 -5.58 14.82 11.06
CA ALA A 179 -6.09 15.67 12.13
C ALA A 179 -6.82 14.86 13.23
N SER A 180 -7.59 13.83 12.86
CA SER A 180 -8.33 13.00 13.82
C SER A 180 -7.48 11.98 14.59
N ILE A 181 -6.15 11.96 14.39
CA ILE A 181 -5.23 10.96 14.95
C ILE A 181 -4.14 11.62 15.81
N LEU A 182 -3.72 12.82 15.41
CA LEU A 182 -2.59 13.55 16.03
C LEU A 182 -3.03 14.69 16.97
N CYS A 183 -4.34 14.91 17.11
CA CYS A 183 -4.94 15.79 18.11
C CYS A 183 -5.15 15.08 19.45
#